data_AF-A0A5K1BR24-F1
#
_entry.id   AF-A0A5K1BR24-F1
#
_cell.length_a   1.000
_cell.length_b   1.000
_cell.length_c   1.000
_cell.angle_alpha   90.00
_cell.angle_beta   90.00
_cell.angle_gamma   90.00
#
_symmetry.space_group_name_H-M   'P 1'
#
loop_
_entity.id
_entity.type
_entity.pdbx_description
1 polymer ?
#
loop_
_entity_poly.entity_id
_entity_poly.type
_entity_poly.pdbx_seq_one_letter_code
_entity_poly.pdbx_strand_id
1 'polypeptide(L)'
;PSTPHFHFFPPLPSSASDSDFSDPQASENKTRTSSFDVLKLKRVNGFLDEEDLRKLRILENFLYVQELGHGLLQIRLMAAEEIDKTVELLADSFAELSWAQFTYTPLLKVVVRQHVMERRAVIPHAATLVGFYGTGNGEMELAGTVEISFDRRGANANPPTPTPPRGSPYLCNMSVRKELR
;
A
#
# COMPACT_ATOMS: atom_id res chain seq x y z
N PRO A 1 -6.89 47.17 -19.90
CA PRO A 1 -6.51 46.54 -21.18
C PRO A 1 -4.99 46.65 -21.39
N SER A 2 -4.29 45.57 -21.08
CA SER A 2 -2.82 45.48 -21.14
C SER A 2 -2.46 44.08 -21.64
N THR A 3 -2.14 43.98 -22.92
CA THR A 3 -1.60 42.79 -23.59
C THR A 3 -0.09 42.72 -23.41
N PRO A 4 0.50 41.57 -23.07
CA PRO A 4 1.93 41.34 -23.23
C PRO A 4 2.25 40.62 -24.54
N HIS A 5 3.40 41.01 -25.09
CA HIS A 5 4.00 40.62 -26.35
C HIS A 5 4.33 39.12 -26.46
N PHE A 6 4.03 38.55 -27.63
CA PHE A 6 4.58 37.27 -28.11
C PHE A 6 5.96 37.50 -28.74
N HIS A 7 6.96 36.72 -28.31
CA HIS A 7 8.21 36.55 -29.05
C HIS A 7 8.15 35.22 -29.83
N PHE A 8 8.07 35.38 -31.16
CA PHE A 8 8.32 34.37 -32.18
C PHE A 8 9.82 34.15 -32.35
N PHE A 9 10.25 32.90 -32.67
CA PHE A 9 11.33 32.52 -33.61
C PHE A 9 11.56 30.98 -33.53
N PRO A 10 12.16 30.31 -34.54
CA PRO A 10 11.55 29.76 -35.76
C PRO A 10 11.62 28.20 -35.82
N PRO A 11 11.13 27.52 -36.88
CA PRO A 11 11.11 26.05 -36.97
C PRO A 11 12.20 25.44 -37.89
N LEU A 12 12.25 24.09 -37.86
CA LEU A 12 12.83 23.09 -38.80
C LEU A 12 14.25 22.54 -38.52
N PRO A 13 14.62 21.33 -39.02
CA PRO A 13 13.90 20.45 -39.97
C PRO A 13 13.75 18.95 -39.59
N SER A 14 12.87 18.28 -40.33
CA SER A 14 12.68 16.82 -40.41
C SER A 14 13.73 16.17 -41.33
N SER A 15 14.11 14.92 -41.04
CA SER A 15 14.49 13.93 -42.06
C SER A 15 14.34 12.51 -41.51
N ALA A 16 13.73 11.67 -42.34
CA ALA A 16 13.44 10.25 -42.15
C ALA A 16 14.61 9.38 -42.64
N SER A 17 14.68 8.12 -42.19
CA SER A 17 14.78 6.90 -43.03
C SER A 17 14.92 5.62 -42.20
N ASP A 18 14.25 4.58 -42.70
CA ASP A 18 14.08 3.21 -42.19
C ASP A 18 15.36 2.34 -42.15
N SER A 19 15.33 1.29 -41.34
CA SER A 19 15.67 -0.08 -41.78
C SER A 19 15.27 -1.16 -40.76
N ASP A 20 14.66 -2.22 -41.29
CA ASP A 20 14.29 -3.52 -40.70
C ASP A 20 15.43 -4.23 -39.96
N PHE A 21 15.10 -4.90 -38.84
CA PHE A 21 15.65 -6.23 -38.56
C PHE A 21 14.82 -7.05 -37.54
N SER A 22 14.21 -8.11 -38.06
CA SER A 22 13.86 -9.43 -37.51
C SER A 22 13.83 -9.70 -35.99
N ASP A 23 12.67 -10.23 -35.58
CA ASP A 23 12.35 -10.97 -34.35
C ASP A 23 13.34 -12.11 -34.01
N PRO A 24 13.60 -12.33 -32.72
CA PRO A 24 13.53 -13.68 -32.21
C PRO A 24 12.60 -13.76 -30.99
N GLN A 25 11.58 -14.60 -31.14
CA GLN A 25 10.78 -15.15 -30.05
C GLN A 25 11.68 -15.73 -28.94
N ALA A 26 11.81 -14.99 -27.85
CA ALA A 26 12.19 -15.54 -26.55
C ALA A 26 10.94 -15.50 -25.66
N SER A 27 10.41 -16.67 -25.33
CA SER A 27 9.46 -16.83 -24.24
C SER A 27 10.12 -16.38 -22.94
N GLU A 28 9.98 -15.10 -22.61
CA GLU A 28 10.22 -14.62 -21.26
C GLU A 28 9.13 -15.18 -20.36
N ASN A 29 9.44 -16.31 -19.72
CA ASN A 29 8.81 -16.67 -18.47
C ASN A 29 8.97 -15.46 -17.54
N LYS A 30 7.90 -14.65 -17.45
CA LYS A 30 7.76 -13.55 -16.52
C LYS A 30 7.72 -14.16 -15.12
N THR A 31 8.90 -14.49 -14.62
CA THR A 31 9.14 -14.79 -13.22
C THR A 31 8.53 -13.62 -12.50
N ARG A 32 7.43 -13.86 -11.78
CA ARG A 32 6.89 -12.91 -10.82
C ARG A 32 8.02 -12.70 -9.83
N THR A 33 8.85 -11.68 -10.05
CA THR A 33 9.83 -11.23 -9.08
C THR A 33 9.01 -10.84 -7.88
N SER A 34 8.98 -11.77 -6.93
CA SER A 34 8.11 -11.68 -5.79
C SER A 34 8.54 -10.42 -5.04
N SER A 35 7.61 -9.54 -4.69
CA SER A 35 7.89 -8.29 -3.98
C SER A 35 8.61 -8.50 -2.62
N PHE A 36 8.83 -9.77 -2.26
CA PHE A 36 9.56 -10.34 -1.14
C PHE A 36 11.09 -10.27 -1.29
N ASP A 37 11.66 -10.38 -2.50
CA ASP A 37 13.12 -10.26 -2.67
C ASP A 37 13.61 -8.84 -2.33
N VAL A 38 12.76 -7.85 -2.61
CA VAL A 38 13.02 -6.45 -2.27
C VAL A 38 12.92 -6.18 -0.77
N LEU A 39 12.02 -6.88 -0.04
CA LEU A 39 11.93 -6.80 1.42
C LEU A 39 13.09 -7.53 2.12
N LYS A 40 13.56 -8.64 1.53
CA LYS A 40 14.76 -9.37 1.99
C LYS A 40 16.03 -8.54 1.83
N LEU A 41 16.15 -7.76 0.75
CA LEU A 41 17.39 -7.06 0.39
C LEU A 41 17.52 -5.65 1.01
N LYS A 42 16.43 -5.00 1.43
CA LYS A 42 16.43 -3.59 1.90
C LYS A 42 16.78 -3.36 3.37
N ARG A 43 17.05 -4.39 4.17
CA ARG A 43 17.29 -4.19 5.61
C ARG A 43 18.78 -4.02 5.92
N VAL A 44 19.26 -2.81 5.69
CA VAL A 44 20.68 -2.42 5.78
C VAL A 44 21.31 -2.58 7.18
N ASN A 45 20.57 -2.73 8.29
CA ASN A 45 21.17 -2.68 9.64
C ASN A 45 20.63 -3.66 10.71
N GLY A 46 20.00 -4.78 10.36
CA GLY A 46 19.61 -5.77 11.37
C GLY A 46 19.02 -7.05 10.78
N PHE A 47 19.69 -8.18 11.01
CA PHE A 47 19.22 -9.49 10.58
C PHE A 47 17.91 -9.85 11.32
N LEU A 48 16.94 -10.45 10.60
CA LEU A 48 15.79 -11.13 11.20
C LEU A 48 16.33 -12.35 11.96
N ASP A 49 15.90 -12.55 13.20
CA ASP A 49 16.15 -13.81 13.91
C ASP A 49 15.16 -14.90 13.47
N GLU A 50 15.36 -16.13 13.95
CA GLU A 50 14.47 -17.27 13.64
C GLU A 50 13.02 -17.03 14.09
N GLU A 51 12.83 -16.29 15.19
CA GLU A 51 11.50 -15.96 15.69
C GLU A 51 10.80 -14.98 14.74
N ASP A 52 11.52 -13.98 14.24
CA ASP A 52 11.05 -13.01 13.28
C ASP A 52 10.72 -13.68 11.93
N LEU A 53 11.56 -14.62 11.46
CA LEU A 53 11.27 -15.41 10.25
C LEU A 53 10.00 -16.26 10.42
N ARG A 54 9.79 -16.83 11.61
CA ARG A 54 8.56 -17.59 11.93
C ARG A 54 7.33 -16.67 11.92
N LYS A 55 7.42 -15.48 12.53
CA LYS A 55 6.33 -14.49 12.53
C LYS A 55 6.01 -14.02 11.12
N LEU A 56 7.02 -13.74 10.31
CA LEU A 56 6.86 -13.35 8.91
C LEU A 56 6.10 -14.43 8.13
N ARG A 57 6.49 -15.70 8.26
CA ARG A 57 5.79 -16.81 7.60
C ARG A 57 4.33 -16.93 8.05
N ILE A 58 4.03 -16.70 9.32
CA ILE A 58 2.65 -16.69 9.82
C ILE A 58 1.85 -15.57 9.15
N LEU A 59 2.40 -14.35 9.10
CA LEU A 59 1.74 -13.20 8.48
C LEU A 59 1.50 -13.41 6.98
N GLU A 60 2.48 -13.97 6.26
CA GLU A 60 2.38 -14.23 4.82
C GLU A 60 1.30 -15.27 4.47
N ASN A 61 1.15 -16.29 5.32
CA ASN A 61 0.15 -17.35 5.13
C ASN A 61 -1.18 -17.04 5.84
N PHE A 62 -1.30 -15.89 6.50
CA PHE A 62 -2.52 -15.52 7.18
C PHE A 62 -3.62 -15.19 6.16
N LEU A 63 -4.70 -15.98 6.24
CA LEU A 63 -5.89 -15.82 5.43
C LEU A 63 -7.09 -16.15 6.31
N TYR A 64 -7.91 -15.14 6.56
CA TYR A 64 -9.21 -15.31 7.20
C TYR A 64 -10.31 -15.12 6.16
N VAL A 65 -11.22 -16.08 6.09
CA VAL A 65 -12.36 -16.05 5.15
C VAL A 65 -13.63 -16.25 5.95
N GLN A 66 -14.60 -15.37 5.74
CA GLN A 66 -15.89 -15.43 6.42
C GLN A 66 -17.01 -15.14 5.41
N GLU A 67 -17.96 -16.06 5.31
CA GLU A 67 -19.23 -15.78 4.65
C GLU A 67 -20.05 -14.85 5.55
N LEU A 68 -20.48 -13.73 4.97
CA LEU A 68 -21.43 -12.79 5.53
C LEU A 68 -22.74 -12.96 4.75
N GLY A 69 -23.88 -12.53 5.32
CA GLY A 69 -25.21 -12.84 4.78
C GLY A 69 -25.43 -12.54 3.29
N HIS A 70 -24.67 -11.59 2.71
CA HIS A 70 -24.78 -11.21 1.30
C HIS A 70 -23.45 -11.24 0.53
N GLY A 71 -22.39 -11.82 1.09
CA GLY A 71 -21.07 -11.81 0.44
C GLY A 71 -19.96 -12.52 1.21
N LEU A 72 -18.75 -12.49 0.66
CA LEU A 72 -17.56 -13.12 1.22
C LEU A 72 -16.58 -12.05 1.68
N LEU A 73 -16.14 -12.12 2.93
CA LEU A 73 -15.07 -11.31 3.48
C LEU A 73 -13.78 -12.12 3.51
N GLN A 74 -12.71 -11.56 2.96
CA GLN A 74 -11.36 -12.12 2.99
C GLN A 74 -10.40 -11.13 3.65
N ILE A 75 -9.75 -11.51 4.73
CA ILE A 75 -8.73 -10.69 5.41
C ILE A 75 -7.37 -11.37 5.26
N ARG A 76 -6.35 -10.61 4.85
CA ARG A 76 -4.98 -11.09 4.72
C ARG A 76 -3.96 -9.96 4.87
N LEU A 77 -2.68 -10.30 4.89
CA LEU A 77 -1.60 -9.31 4.84
C LEU A 77 -1.67 -8.47 3.55
N MET A 78 -1.44 -7.15 3.69
CA MET A 78 -1.38 -6.22 2.58
C MET A 78 -0.17 -6.51 1.66
N ALA A 79 -0.45 -6.68 0.37
CA ALA A 79 0.54 -6.83 -0.68
C ALA A 79 1.05 -5.46 -1.19
N ALA A 80 2.14 -5.46 -1.95
CA ALA A 80 2.75 -4.22 -2.44
C ALA A 80 1.82 -3.47 -3.42
N GLU A 81 1.05 -4.23 -4.20
CA GLU A 81 0.13 -3.77 -5.24
C GLU A 81 -1.11 -3.09 -4.65
N GLU A 82 -1.30 -3.19 -3.34
CA GLU A 82 -2.49 -2.73 -2.62
C GLU A 82 -2.22 -1.46 -1.81
N ILE A 83 -0.99 -0.95 -1.84
CA ILE A 83 -0.58 0.26 -1.14
C ILE A 83 -1.44 1.44 -1.60
N ASP A 84 -1.60 1.64 -2.91
CA ASP A 84 -2.32 2.81 -3.43
C ASP A 84 -3.81 2.79 -3.05
N LYS A 85 -4.47 1.63 -3.13
CA LYS A 85 -5.87 1.45 -2.69
C LYS A 85 -6.02 1.67 -1.18
N THR A 86 -5.05 1.20 -0.40
CA THR A 86 -5.01 1.40 1.06
C THR A 86 -4.81 2.87 1.42
N VAL A 87 -3.92 3.57 0.71
CA VAL A 87 -3.68 5.00 0.88
C VAL A 87 -4.92 5.80 0.56
N GLU A 88 -5.63 5.45 -0.51
CA GLU A 88 -6.90 6.08 -0.88
C GLU A 88 -7.94 5.92 0.22
N LEU A 89 -8.20 4.69 0.67
CA LEU A 89 -9.16 4.41 1.74
C LEU A 89 -8.84 5.18 3.03
N LEU A 90 -7.58 5.16 3.46
CA LEU A 90 -7.14 5.84 4.68
C LEU A 90 -7.25 7.36 4.54
N ALA A 91 -6.81 7.93 3.41
CA ALA A 91 -6.88 9.37 3.17
C ALA A 91 -8.32 9.87 3.12
N ASP A 92 -9.23 9.12 2.48
CA ASP A 92 -10.64 9.44 2.44
C ASP A 92 -11.25 9.39 3.85
N SER A 93 -10.94 8.34 4.63
CA SER A 93 -11.39 8.23 6.02
C SER A 93 -10.87 9.38 6.91
N PHE A 94 -9.62 9.82 6.73
CA PHE A 94 -9.06 10.94 7.49
C PHE A 94 -9.66 12.28 7.08
N ALA A 95 -9.96 12.47 5.79
CA ALA A 95 -10.62 13.67 5.29
C ALA A 95 -12.04 13.80 5.86
N GLU A 96 -12.77 12.69 5.96
CA GLU A 96 -14.09 12.65 6.62
C GLU A 96 -14.02 13.07 8.09
N LEU A 97 -13.03 12.57 8.84
CA LEU A 97 -12.88 12.86 10.27
C LEU A 97 -12.46 14.30 10.55
N SER A 98 -11.67 14.90 9.65
CA SER A 98 -11.04 16.20 9.87
C SER A 98 -11.93 17.39 9.50
N TRP A 99 -13.16 17.16 9.01
CA TRP A 99 -14.07 18.20 8.47
C TRP A 99 -13.39 19.13 7.44
N ALA A 100 -12.27 18.67 6.87
CA ALA A 100 -11.42 19.47 6.03
C ALA A 100 -12.01 19.47 4.62
N GLN A 101 -12.51 20.63 4.18
CA GLN A 101 -12.96 20.83 2.83
C GLN A 101 -11.82 20.54 1.85
N PHE A 102 -11.83 19.36 1.22
CA PHE A 102 -11.24 18.88 -0.05
C PHE A 102 -9.85 19.37 -0.56
N THR A 103 -9.21 20.38 0.02
CA THR A 103 -8.03 21.07 -0.53
C THR A 103 -6.73 20.38 -0.16
N TYR A 104 -6.71 19.59 0.93
CA TYR A 104 -5.51 18.91 1.40
C TYR A 104 -5.45 17.42 1.04
N THR A 105 -6.46 16.84 0.40
CA THR A 105 -6.51 15.40 0.09
C THR A 105 -5.28 14.89 -0.69
N PRO A 106 -4.74 15.61 -1.70
CA PRO A 106 -3.53 15.16 -2.38
C PRO A 106 -2.30 15.10 -1.45
N LEU A 107 -2.12 16.11 -0.59
CA LEU A 107 -1.04 16.13 0.39
C LEU A 107 -1.22 15.05 1.46
N LEU A 108 -2.46 14.83 1.90
CA LEU A 108 -2.82 13.77 2.83
C LEU A 108 -2.47 12.39 2.27
N LYS A 109 -2.77 12.12 0.99
CA LYS A 109 -2.38 10.87 0.32
C LYS A 109 -0.86 10.68 0.32
N VAL A 110 -0.04 11.72 0.22
CA VAL A 110 1.42 11.63 0.33
C VAL A 110 1.86 11.22 1.74
N VAL A 111 1.32 11.88 2.77
CA VAL A 111 1.63 11.57 4.18
C VAL A 111 1.19 10.15 4.53
N VAL A 112 -0.02 9.76 4.13
CA VAL A 112 -0.56 8.42 4.35
C VAL A 112 0.26 7.37 3.60
N ARG A 113 0.70 7.64 2.36
CA ARG A 113 1.57 6.72 1.62
C ARG A 113 2.88 6.48 2.36
N GLN A 114 3.52 7.55 2.83
CA GLN A 114 4.76 7.42 3.61
C GLN A 114 4.52 6.56 4.87
N HIS A 115 3.45 6.84 5.62
CA HIS A 115 3.05 6.05 6.79
C HIS A 115 2.88 4.56 6.44
N VAL A 116 2.08 4.22 5.43
CA VAL A 116 1.85 2.84 4.98
C VAL A 116 3.16 2.14 4.60
N MET A 117 4.07 2.84 3.93
CA MET A 117 5.39 2.30 3.58
C MET A 117 6.27 2.05 4.81
N GLU A 118 6.26 2.95 5.79
CA GLU A 118 6.97 2.78 7.06
C GLU A 118 6.45 1.58 7.84
N ARG A 119 5.12 1.37 7.89
CA ARG A 119 4.50 0.17 8.49
C ARG A 119 5.00 -1.10 7.81
N ARG A 120 5.07 -1.11 6.48
CA ARG A 120 5.54 -2.27 5.71
C ARG A 120 7.04 -2.55 5.90
N ALA A 121 7.85 -1.51 6.15
CA ALA A 121 9.29 -1.65 6.35
C ALA A 121 9.65 -2.39 7.66
N VAL A 122 8.74 -2.41 8.65
CA VAL A 122 8.97 -3.00 9.97
C VAL A 122 8.30 -4.36 10.17
N ILE A 123 7.73 -4.98 9.14
CA ILE A 123 7.26 -6.39 9.19
C ILE A 123 8.43 -7.29 9.64
N PRO A 124 8.28 -8.22 10.59
CA PRO A 124 7.01 -8.74 11.16
C PRO A 124 6.56 -8.05 12.45
N HIS A 125 7.18 -6.94 12.86
CA HIS A 125 6.84 -6.23 14.11
C HIS A 125 5.59 -5.39 14.00
N ALA A 126 5.18 -5.09 12.78
CA ALA A 126 3.87 -4.57 12.44
C ALA A 126 3.28 -5.32 11.25
N ALA A 127 1.99 -5.21 11.07
CA ALA A 127 1.30 -5.64 9.86
C ALA A 127 0.14 -4.69 9.54
N THR A 128 -0.04 -4.42 8.25
CA THR A 128 -1.29 -3.89 7.73
C THR A 128 -2.06 -5.07 7.15
N LEU A 129 -3.20 -5.40 7.73
CA LEU A 129 -4.14 -6.36 7.16
C LEU A 129 -5.16 -5.60 6.32
N VAL A 130 -5.52 -6.18 5.19
CA VAL A 130 -6.56 -5.68 4.29
C VAL A 130 -7.70 -6.67 4.23
N GLY A 131 -8.91 -6.16 4.34
CA GLY A 131 -10.15 -6.88 4.15
C GLY A 131 -10.68 -6.59 2.75
N PHE A 132 -10.90 -7.63 1.96
CA PHE A 132 -11.62 -7.56 0.70
C PHE A 132 -13.02 -8.15 0.87
N TYR A 133 -14.02 -7.50 0.29
CA TYR A 133 -15.41 -7.95 0.33
C TYR A 133 -15.94 -8.04 -1.10
N GLY A 134 -16.68 -9.12 -1.39
CA GLY A 134 -17.36 -9.32 -2.65
C GLY A 134 -18.74 -9.93 -2.41
N THR A 135 -19.74 -9.47 -3.14
CA THR A 135 -21.10 -10.03 -3.07
C THR A 135 -21.28 -11.06 -4.18
N GLY A 136 -21.56 -12.32 -3.82
CA GLY A 136 -21.93 -13.42 -4.74
C GLY A 136 -21.10 -13.60 -6.02
N ASN A 137 -21.36 -12.72 -7.01
CA ASN A 137 -20.83 -12.75 -8.37
C ASN A 137 -19.88 -11.58 -8.67
N GLY A 138 -19.65 -10.68 -7.71
CA GLY A 138 -18.82 -9.48 -7.86
C GLY A 138 -17.33 -9.76 -7.65
N GLU A 139 -16.50 -8.89 -8.22
CA GLU A 139 -15.07 -8.86 -7.91
C GLU A 139 -14.85 -8.48 -6.44
N MET A 140 -13.83 -9.06 -5.83
CA MET A 140 -13.42 -8.73 -4.46
C MET A 140 -12.82 -7.32 -4.45
N GLU A 141 -13.46 -6.39 -3.75
CA GLU A 141 -12.99 -5.01 -3.61
C GLU A 141 -12.42 -4.77 -2.21
N LEU A 142 -11.43 -3.86 -2.11
CA LEU A 142 -10.88 -3.47 -0.82
C LEU A 142 -12.02 -2.86 0.01
N ALA A 143 -12.35 -3.49 1.13
CA ALA A 143 -13.47 -3.14 2.00
C ALA A 143 -13.00 -2.43 3.28
N GLY A 144 -11.82 -2.78 3.77
CA GLY A 144 -11.28 -2.20 4.99
C GLY A 144 -9.82 -2.53 5.22
N THR A 145 -9.22 -1.86 6.18
CA THR A 145 -7.84 -2.05 6.60
C THR A 145 -7.75 -1.98 8.11
N VAL A 146 -6.79 -2.71 8.67
CA VAL A 146 -6.39 -2.58 10.07
C VAL A 146 -4.88 -2.69 10.18
N GLU A 147 -4.28 -1.78 10.92
CA GLU A 147 -2.87 -1.78 11.23
C GLU A 147 -2.66 -2.30 12.65
N ILE A 148 -1.71 -3.22 12.78
CA ILE A 148 -1.39 -3.91 14.02
C ILE A 148 0.10 -3.71 14.29
N SER A 149 0.43 -3.35 15.52
CA SER A 149 1.79 -3.35 16.04
C SER A 149 1.92 -4.48 17.06
N PHE A 150 2.92 -5.34 16.91
CA PHE A 150 3.12 -6.51 17.78
C PHE A 150 4.07 -6.24 18.94
N ASP A 151 5.02 -5.32 18.76
CA ASP A 151 6.01 -4.97 19.77
C ASP A 151 6.56 -3.54 19.58
N ARG A 152 7.55 -3.16 20.40
CA ARG A 152 8.18 -1.84 20.37
C ARG A 152 8.86 -1.50 19.03
N ARG A 153 9.37 -2.48 18.29
CA ARG A 153 10.02 -2.27 16.98
C ARG A 153 8.98 -1.93 15.92
N GLY A 154 7.75 -2.37 16.11
CA GLY A 154 6.60 -2.05 15.26
C GLY A 154 5.79 -0.85 15.73
N ALA A 155 6.20 -0.11 16.77
CA ALA A 155 5.45 1.06 17.22
C ALA A 155 5.51 2.20 16.20
N ASN A 156 4.47 3.03 16.14
CA ASN A 156 4.47 4.22 15.27
C ASN A 156 5.49 5.23 15.78
N ALA A 157 6.39 5.67 14.91
CA ALA A 157 7.35 6.72 15.23
C ALA A 157 6.69 8.11 15.23
N ASN A 158 5.78 8.37 14.28
CA ASN A 158 5.12 9.65 14.10
C ASN A 158 3.64 9.49 13.65
N PRO A 159 2.67 10.11 14.35
CA PRO A 159 2.82 10.64 15.71
C PRO A 159 3.18 9.50 16.69
N PRO A 160 3.92 9.79 17.77
CA PRO A 160 4.22 8.78 18.78
C PRO A 160 2.91 8.22 19.35
N THR A 161 2.68 6.92 19.16
CA THR A 161 1.58 6.24 19.87
C THR A 161 2.04 5.88 21.28
N PRO A 162 1.13 5.82 22.28
CA PRO A 162 1.47 5.28 23.59
C PRO A 162 2.24 3.97 23.45
N THR A 163 3.32 3.82 24.19
CA THR A 163 4.13 2.60 24.11
C THR A 163 3.29 1.44 24.60
N PRO A 164 3.05 0.39 23.79
CA PRO A 164 2.23 -0.72 24.22
C PRO A 164 2.90 -1.45 25.41
N PRO A 165 2.10 -2.12 26.26
CA PRO A 165 2.66 -3.06 27.22
C PRO A 165 3.59 -4.06 26.52
N ARG A 166 4.68 -4.44 27.19
CA ARG A 166 5.74 -5.25 26.58
C ARG A 166 5.17 -6.56 26.03
N GLY A 167 5.37 -6.80 24.73
CA GLY A 167 4.91 -8.02 24.05
C GLY A 167 3.40 -8.11 23.83
N SER A 168 2.66 -7.01 24.02
CA SER A 168 1.22 -6.98 23.76
C SER A 168 0.93 -6.30 22.42
N PRO A 169 0.23 -6.96 21.49
CA PRO A 169 -0.17 -6.34 20.25
C PRO A 169 -1.25 -5.28 20.48
N TYR A 170 -1.28 -4.27 19.63
CA TYR A 170 -2.34 -3.25 19.63
C TYR A 170 -2.72 -2.83 18.21
N LEU A 171 -3.97 -2.38 18.07
CA LEU A 171 -4.47 -1.79 16.83
C LEU A 171 -4.11 -0.31 16.82
N CYS A 172 -3.45 0.16 15.77
CA CYS A 172 -3.04 1.57 15.66
C CYS A 172 -3.95 2.38 14.74
N ASN A 173 -4.39 1.80 13.62
CA ASN A 173 -5.29 2.47 12.69
C ASN A 173 -6.24 1.45 12.07
N MET A 174 -7.46 1.87 11.75
CA MET A 174 -8.41 1.05 11.01
C MET A 174 -9.30 1.94 10.16
N SER A 175 -9.73 1.43 9.01
CA SER A 175 -10.72 2.11 8.19
C SER A 175 -11.56 1.07 7.46
N VAL A 176 -12.84 1.35 7.34
CA VAL A 176 -13.78 0.57 6.53
C VAL A 176 -14.38 1.52 5.50
N ARG A 177 -14.61 1.04 4.29
CA ARG A 177 -15.31 1.79 3.25
C ARG A 177 -16.66 2.24 3.76
N LYS A 178 -17.01 3.48 3.47
CA LYS A 178 -18.19 4.14 4.01
C LYS A 178 -19.47 3.36 3.73
N GLU A 179 -19.57 2.74 2.55
CA GLU A 179 -20.74 1.98 2.10
C GLU A 179 -20.94 0.66 2.89
N LEU A 180 -19.95 0.24 3.67
CA LEU A 180 -19.92 -1.02 4.41
C LEU A 180 -19.90 -0.82 5.94
N ARG A 181 -20.03 0.43 6.42
CA ARG A 181 -20.09 0.77 7.85
C ARG A 181 -21.49 0.65 8.43
#